data_AF-A0AAN9Y2Z7-F1
#
_entry.id   AF-A0AAN9Y2Z7-F1
#
_cell.length_a   1.000
_cell.length_b   1.000
_cell.length_c   1.000
_cell.angle_alpha   90.00
_cell.angle_beta   90.00
_cell.angle_gamma   90.00
#
_symmetry.space_group_name_H-M   'P 1'
#
loop_
_entity.id
_entity.type
_entity.pdbx_description
1 polymer ?
#
loop_
_entity_poly.entity_id
_entity_poly.type
_entity_poly.pdbx_seq_one_letter_code
_entity_poly.pdbx_strand_id
1 'polypeptide(L)'
;MSHLRIARKLYDCVLELMKEVAEDEDSSDISGYHSDSDSAIMMSGNSPYVSKRARHNFLTRSVRSSSNCSARTRLMIPSTGSSSESPPEQNSTTGTNWDWTNEKSPEIEVTNVCPNCGPQSTLISSQNNRELISAQTELETTKAELERAKSKIEALTKSVTYNSTAQKELSAQRLVRCYGNLYSQGRVNALEALDAIPQLQGADELKSKILFSIVVLAFRSTQALLQQKKEQVKQLLFNHTPSNPSQTELETAITTYLRRTVDSFDISSCITEVSAQLWATLYDYPCLKTCTGLLQYIKDSVRLAWALTNQIPAFILEYEQRTFRRDLHVRFHTSKSDNDQIRTYLWPALLEGAGGPCVHKAVVLT
;
A
#
# COMPACT_ATOMS: atom_id res chain seq x y z
N MET A 1 10.26 46.62 -5.47
CA MET A 1 8.77 46.71 -5.43
C MET A 1 8.06 45.67 -6.28
N SER A 2 8.65 45.18 -7.39
CA SER A 2 8.09 44.14 -8.27
C SER A 2 7.97 42.75 -7.61
N HIS A 3 8.98 42.30 -6.85
CA HIS A 3 8.96 40.99 -6.18
C HIS A 3 7.84 40.84 -5.13
N LEU A 4 7.51 41.89 -4.37
CA LEU A 4 6.40 41.84 -3.40
C LEU A 4 5.03 41.75 -4.10
N ARG A 5 4.85 42.36 -5.29
CA ARG A 5 3.59 42.28 -6.04
C ARG A 5 3.39 40.90 -6.66
N ILE A 6 4.47 40.26 -7.11
CA ILE A 6 4.44 38.89 -7.66
C ILE A 6 4.17 37.87 -6.54
N ALA A 7 4.82 38.03 -5.39
CA ALA A 7 4.58 37.17 -4.23
C ALA A 7 3.16 37.32 -3.66
N ARG A 8 2.58 38.53 -3.72
CA ARG A 8 1.18 38.78 -3.37
C ARG A 8 0.23 38.19 -4.42
N LYS A 9 0.50 38.37 -5.71
CA LYS A 9 -0.26 37.72 -6.79
C LYS A 9 -0.21 36.20 -6.75
N LEU A 10 0.90 35.56 -6.37
CA LEU A 10 0.96 34.10 -6.18
C LEU A 10 0.05 33.65 -5.04
N TYR A 11 0.08 34.38 -3.93
CA TYR A 11 -0.75 34.08 -2.76
C TYR A 11 -2.23 34.37 -3.03
N ASP A 12 -2.55 35.51 -3.62
CA ASP A 12 -3.90 35.92 -3.99
C ASP A 12 -4.44 35.03 -5.11
N CYS A 13 -3.67 34.67 -6.14
CA CYS A 13 -4.09 33.75 -7.21
C CYS A 13 -4.29 32.33 -6.67
N VAL A 14 -3.43 31.85 -5.76
CA VAL A 14 -3.64 30.57 -5.08
C VAL A 14 -4.90 30.62 -4.21
N LEU A 15 -5.16 31.71 -3.48
CA LEU A 15 -6.37 31.90 -2.65
C LEU A 15 -7.65 32.12 -3.46
N GLU A 16 -7.57 32.79 -4.62
CA GLU A 16 -8.70 33.09 -5.50
C GLU A 16 -9.11 31.82 -6.26
N LEU A 17 -8.14 31.03 -6.75
CA LEU A 17 -8.38 29.64 -7.21
C LEU A 17 -8.82 28.68 -6.09
N MET A 18 -8.73 29.06 -4.81
CA MET A 18 -9.23 28.28 -3.67
C MET A 18 -10.68 28.65 -3.29
N LYS A 19 -11.18 29.82 -3.71
CA LYS A 19 -12.55 30.27 -3.39
C LYS A 19 -13.59 29.66 -4.34
N GLU A 20 -13.24 29.44 -5.61
CA GLU A 20 -14.16 28.92 -6.63
C GLU A 20 -14.62 27.46 -6.44
N VAL A 21 -14.02 26.68 -5.51
CA VAL A 21 -14.44 25.28 -5.24
C VAL A 21 -15.30 25.17 -3.97
N ALA A 22 -15.38 26.22 -3.16
CA ALA A 22 -16.19 26.24 -1.94
C ALA A 22 -17.58 26.88 -2.11
N GLU A 23 -17.87 27.47 -3.27
CA GLU A 23 -19.12 28.23 -3.51
C GLU A 23 -20.12 27.54 -4.46
N ASP A 24 -19.89 26.26 -4.81
CA ASP A 24 -20.86 25.46 -5.61
C ASP A 24 -21.76 24.56 -4.76
N GLU A 25 -21.71 24.62 -3.43
CA GLU A 25 -22.74 24.03 -2.57
C GLU A 25 -23.52 25.14 -1.86
N ASP A 26 -24.50 25.73 -2.55
CA ASP A 26 -25.69 26.22 -1.88
C ASP A 26 -26.89 26.36 -2.83
N SER A 27 -28.06 26.07 -2.27
CA SER A 27 -29.43 26.31 -2.78
C SER A 27 -30.14 25.14 -3.48
N SER A 28 -30.84 24.32 -2.70
CA SER A 28 -32.26 24.62 -2.41
C SER A 28 -32.92 23.65 -1.41
N ASP A 29 -33.52 24.26 -0.40
CA ASP A 29 -34.75 23.91 0.33
C ASP A 29 -35.42 22.55 0.05
N ILE A 30 -35.57 21.72 1.08
CA ILE A 30 -36.87 21.10 1.31
C ILE A 30 -37.15 20.85 2.81
N SER A 31 -38.35 21.29 3.17
CA SER A 31 -39.03 21.31 4.45
C SER A 31 -39.05 19.98 5.22
N GLY A 32 -39.15 20.12 6.54
CA GLY A 32 -39.12 19.02 7.49
C GLY A 32 -40.29 18.05 7.50
N TYR A 33 -40.08 16.98 8.26
CA TYR A 33 -41.12 16.15 8.85
C TYR A 33 -40.58 15.59 10.16
N HIS A 34 -41.23 15.98 11.25
CA HIS A 34 -41.20 15.25 12.51
C HIS A 34 -42.12 14.04 12.35
N SER A 35 -41.68 12.86 12.77
CA SER A 35 -42.61 11.81 13.16
C SER A 35 -41.96 10.92 14.20
N ASP A 36 -42.48 11.05 15.41
CA ASP A 36 -42.22 10.20 16.56
C ASP A 36 -42.65 8.77 16.25
N SER A 37 -41.84 7.79 16.65
CA SER A 37 -42.30 6.43 16.88
C SER A 37 -41.44 5.78 17.95
N ASP A 38 -42.05 5.76 19.14
CA ASP A 38 -41.72 4.91 20.27
C ASP A 38 -41.43 3.47 19.85
N SER A 39 -40.35 2.92 20.37
CA SER A 39 -40.29 1.51 20.78
C SER A 39 -39.25 1.37 21.88
N ALA A 40 -39.72 1.52 23.11
CA ALA A 40 -39.10 0.86 24.26
C ALA A 40 -39.35 -0.66 24.16
N ILE A 41 -38.34 -1.48 24.45
CA ILE A 41 -38.35 -2.47 25.55
C ILE A 41 -37.01 -3.23 25.58
N MET A 42 -36.32 -3.01 26.70
CA MET A 42 -35.52 -3.88 27.57
C MET A 42 -34.97 -5.21 27.04
N MET A 43 -33.70 -5.48 27.38
CA MET A 43 -33.33 -6.60 28.25
C MET A 43 -31.96 -6.37 28.91
N SER A 44 -31.96 -6.56 30.22
CA SER A 44 -30.82 -6.75 31.12
C SER A 44 -29.92 -7.92 30.69
N GLY A 45 -28.61 -7.80 30.92
CA GLY A 45 -27.70 -8.93 30.70
C GLY A 45 -26.29 -8.71 31.22
N ASN A 46 -26.13 -8.58 32.54
CA ASN A 46 -24.89 -8.98 33.20
C ASN A 46 -24.60 -10.44 32.81
N SER A 47 -23.59 -10.68 31.97
CA SER A 47 -23.08 -12.03 31.72
C SER A 47 -21.76 -12.24 32.48
N PRO A 48 -21.70 -13.19 33.44
CA PRO A 48 -20.60 -13.38 34.39
C PRO A 48 -19.54 -14.39 33.90
N TYR A 49 -19.09 -14.31 32.64
CA TYR A 49 -18.07 -15.24 32.10
C TYR A 49 -16.75 -14.57 31.64
N VAL A 50 -16.38 -13.44 32.27
CA VAL A 50 -14.99 -12.93 32.18
C VAL A 50 -14.19 -13.50 33.35
N SER A 51 -13.52 -14.64 33.11
CA SER A 51 -12.57 -15.22 34.07
C SER A 51 -11.29 -14.36 34.19
N LYS A 52 -10.85 -14.15 35.44
CA LYS A 52 -9.73 -13.29 35.89
C LYS A 52 -8.31 -13.76 35.49
N ARG A 53 -8.06 -14.22 34.25
CA ARG A 53 -6.70 -14.74 33.89
C ARG A 53 -6.04 -14.21 32.60
N ALA A 54 -6.55 -13.15 31.98
CA ALA A 54 -5.91 -12.58 30.77
C ALA A 54 -5.47 -11.11 30.95
N ARG A 55 -4.93 -10.77 32.12
CA ARG A 55 -4.22 -9.51 32.36
C ARG A 55 -2.82 -9.79 32.89
N HIS A 56 -1.91 -10.16 32.00
CA HIS A 56 -0.49 -9.84 32.14
C HIS A 56 0.24 -10.12 30.83
N ASN A 57 0.92 -9.10 30.29
CA ASN A 57 2.31 -9.16 29.81
C ASN A 57 2.64 -7.91 28.99
N PHE A 58 2.84 -6.81 29.72
CA PHE A 58 3.79 -5.78 29.34
C PHE A 58 5.18 -6.21 29.86
N LEU A 59 6.21 -5.99 29.03
CA LEU A 59 7.64 -5.89 29.37
C LEU A 59 8.36 -7.13 29.91
N THR A 60 9.11 -7.82 29.04
CA THR A 60 10.58 -8.03 29.16
C THR A 60 11.10 -8.98 28.09
N ARG A 61 12.04 -8.52 27.24
CA ARG A 61 13.37 -9.13 27.02
C ARG A 61 14.06 -8.51 25.81
N SER A 62 14.96 -7.59 26.12
CA SER A 62 16.19 -7.38 25.36
C SER A 62 17.26 -8.29 25.96
N VAL A 63 17.87 -9.16 25.16
CA VAL A 63 19.28 -9.53 25.30
C VAL A 63 19.84 -9.97 23.95
N ARG A 64 21.04 -9.47 23.67
CA ARG A 64 21.93 -9.72 22.54
C ARG A 64 22.15 -11.21 22.30
N SER A 65 22.32 -11.60 21.04
CA SER A 65 23.24 -12.69 20.69
C SER A 65 23.95 -12.39 19.38
N SER A 66 25.24 -12.15 19.51
CA SER A 66 26.26 -12.07 18.48
C SER A 66 26.75 -13.48 18.14
N SER A 67 26.89 -13.81 16.86
CA SER A 67 27.87 -14.82 16.41
C SER A 67 28.17 -14.66 14.92
N ASN A 68 29.41 -14.23 14.66
CA ASN A 68 30.12 -14.36 13.39
C ASN A 68 30.42 -15.83 13.09
N CYS A 69 30.38 -16.19 11.80
CA CYS A 69 31.16 -17.22 11.07
C CYS A 69 30.55 -17.25 9.65
N SER A 70 31.23 -17.40 8.52
CA SER A 70 32.65 -17.47 8.18
C SER A 70 32.77 -17.23 6.67
N ALA A 71 33.94 -16.78 6.24
CA ALA A 71 34.29 -16.44 4.86
C ALA A 71 34.59 -17.67 3.98
N ARG A 72 34.83 -17.38 2.68
CA ARG A 72 35.46 -18.17 1.59
C ARG A 72 34.50 -19.08 0.79
N THR A 73 34.50 -19.13 -0.56
CA THR A 73 35.56 -18.84 -1.55
C THR A 73 34.97 -18.56 -2.93
N ARG A 74 35.63 -17.68 -3.71
CA ARG A 74 35.48 -17.48 -5.16
C ARG A 74 35.98 -18.70 -5.96
N LEU A 75 35.41 -18.95 -7.13
CA LEU A 75 36.11 -19.47 -8.31
C LEU A 75 35.46 -18.88 -9.59
N MET A 76 36.26 -18.12 -10.34
CA MET A 76 36.14 -17.94 -11.81
C MET A 76 36.99 -19.05 -12.46
N ILE A 77 36.90 -19.48 -13.72
CA ILE A 77 37.09 -18.81 -15.04
C ILE A 77 36.69 -19.85 -16.18
N PRO A 78 36.95 -19.70 -17.52
CA PRO A 78 36.24 -18.97 -18.62
C PRO A 78 35.76 -19.83 -19.85
N SER A 79 35.29 -19.10 -20.90
CA SER A 79 35.35 -19.34 -22.38
C SER A 79 34.37 -20.36 -22.99
N THR A 80 33.74 -20.28 -24.17
CA THR A 80 33.80 -19.53 -25.47
C THR A 80 32.50 -19.96 -26.24
N GLY A 81 31.70 -19.14 -26.94
CA GLY A 81 31.88 -18.69 -28.34
C GLY A 81 31.15 -19.55 -29.42
N SER A 82 30.01 -19.05 -29.98
CA SER A 82 29.41 -19.32 -31.33
C SER A 82 28.84 -20.73 -31.66
N SER A 83 27.77 -21.01 -32.44
CA SER A 83 26.96 -20.29 -33.45
C SER A 83 25.62 -21.05 -33.75
N SER A 84 24.59 -20.29 -34.13
CA SER A 84 23.48 -20.51 -35.13
C SER A 84 23.07 -21.91 -35.64
N GLU A 85 21.76 -22.24 -35.56
CA GLU A 85 20.75 -22.32 -36.66
C GLU A 85 19.48 -23.10 -36.21
N SER A 86 18.31 -22.80 -36.78
CA SER A 86 16.97 -23.36 -36.48
C SER A 86 16.34 -23.91 -37.79
N PRO A 87 15.04 -24.31 -37.84
CA PRO A 87 14.31 -25.48 -37.32
C PRO A 87 13.80 -26.37 -38.53
N PRO A 88 12.77 -27.28 -38.49
CA PRO A 88 11.34 -26.97 -38.23
C PRO A 88 10.49 -28.09 -37.54
N GLU A 89 9.23 -27.74 -37.32
CA GLU A 89 8.09 -28.56 -36.85
C GLU A 89 7.63 -29.64 -37.84
N GLN A 90 7.03 -30.74 -37.35
CA GLN A 90 5.65 -31.15 -37.69
C GLN A 90 5.21 -32.48 -37.03
N ASN A 91 3.91 -32.47 -36.68
CA ASN A 91 2.99 -33.54 -36.28
C ASN A 91 3.28 -34.96 -36.77
N SER A 92 2.90 -35.97 -35.96
CA SER A 92 1.85 -36.96 -36.26
C SER A 92 1.84 -38.14 -35.28
N THR A 93 0.73 -38.26 -34.54
CA THR A 93 -0.15 -39.45 -34.46
C THR A 93 0.41 -40.86 -34.18
N THR A 94 -0.33 -41.54 -33.28
CA THR A 94 -0.73 -42.97 -33.30
C THR A 94 0.02 -43.97 -32.41
N GLY A 95 -0.76 -44.68 -31.58
CA GLY A 95 -0.52 -46.03 -31.07
C GLY A 95 0.41 -46.09 -29.85
N THR A 96 0.17 -46.86 -28.80
CA THR A 96 -0.63 -48.09 -28.73
C THR A 96 -1.01 -48.35 -27.28
N ASN A 97 -2.22 -48.85 -27.12
CA ASN A 97 -2.88 -49.29 -25.91
C ASN A 97 -2.64 -50.81 -25.70
N TRP A 98 -2.81 -51.28 -24.46
CA TRP A 98 -3.60 -52.45 -24.05
C TRP A 98 -2.94 -53.37 -23.01
N ASP A 99 -3.55 -53.33 -21.82
CA ASP A 99 -4.07 -54.40 -20.95
C ASP A 99 -3.49 -55.82 -21.00
N TRP A 100 -3.41 -56.42 -19.80
CA TRP A 100 -3.45 -57.86 -19.62
C TRP A 100 -4.50 -58.25 -18.57
N THR A 101 -5.50 -59.01 -19.01
CA THR A 101 -6.32 -59.88 -18.15
C THR A 101 -6.40 -61.28 -18.74
N ASN A 102 -6.31 -62.26 -17.84
CA ASN A 102 -6.81 -63.64 -17.87
C ASN A 102 -6.19 -64.68 -18.82
N GLU A 103 -5.75 -65.79 -18.21
CA GLU A 103 -6.10 -67.12 -18.71
C GLU A 103 -6.17 -68.17 -17.57
N LYS A 104 -7.01 -69.20 -17.82
CA LYS A 104 -7.62 -70.18 -16.90
C LYS A 104 -6.75 -71.44 -16.66
N SER A 105 -7.18 -72.19 -15.63
CA SER A 105 -6.75 -73.49 -15.07
C SER A 105 -6.46 -74.65 -16.04
N PRO A 106 -5.91 -75.77 -15.49
CA PRO A 106 -6.74 -76.99 -15.40
C PRO A 106 -6.68 -77.75 -14.06
N GLU A 107 -7.67 -78.62 -13.85
CA GLU A 107 -7.96 -79.50 -12.70
C GLU A 107 -7.12 -80.80 -12.61
N ILE A 108 -7.32 -81.54 -11.49
CA ILE A 108 -7.12 -82.99 -11.19
C ILE A 108 -5.92 -83.20 -10.21
N GLU A 109 -5.96 -83.89 -9.05
CA GLU A 109 -6.69 -85.08 -8.58
C GLU A 109 -6.68 -85.20 -7.03
N VAL A 110 -7.54 -86.07 -6.51
CA VAL A 110 -7.73 -86.44 -5.09
C VAL A 110 -6.76 -87.56 -4.67
N THR A 111 -6.53 -87.71 -3.35
CA THR A 111 -5.82 -88.76 -2.55
C THR A 111 -4.44 -88.30 -2.03
N ASN A 112 -4.02 -88.48 -0.77
CA ASN A 112 -4.39 -89.40 0.29
C ASN A 112 -4.07 -88.82 1.69
N VAL A 113 -4.78 -89.35 2.68
CA VAL A 113 -4.60 -89.19 4.13
C VAL A 113 -3.20 -89.66 4.56
N CYS A 114 -2.49 -88.84 5.34
CA CYS A 114 -1.35 -89.29 6.15
C CYS A 114 -1.72 -89.18 7.65
N PRO A 115 -1.92 -90.29 8.37
CA PRO A 115 -2.33 -90.26 9.77
C PRO A 115 -1.11 -90.45 10.68
N ASN A 116 -0.07 -89.60 10.63
CA ASN A 116 0.90 -89.51 11.75
C ASN A 116 1.91 -88.33 11.71
N CYS A 117 1.47 -87.07 11.65
CA CYS A 117 2.36 -85.93 11.92
C CYS A 117 1.70 -84.94 12.87
N GLY A 118 2.30 -84.75 14.05
CA GLY A 118 1.83 -83.86 15.12
C GLY A 118 1.91 -82.37 14.78
N PRO A 119 1.30 -81.50 15.61
CA PRO A 119 1.12 -80.10 15.27
C PRO A 119 2.37 -79.28 15.62
N GLN A 120 3.04 -78.74 14.61
CA GLN A 120 3.91 -77.57 14.76
C GLN A 120 3.58 -76.56 13.66
N SER A 121 2.45 -75.87 13.80
CA SER A 121 2.16 -74.70 12.98
C SER A 121 1.24 -73.74 13.72
N THR A 122 1.74 -73.21 14.83
CA THR A 122 1.02 -72.20 15.63
C THR A 122 1.90 -71.01 16.04
N LEU A 123 3.20 -71.02 15.71
CA LEU A 123 4.13 -69.95 16.12
C LEU A 123 4.46 -68.93 15.01
N ILE A 124 4.28 -69.25 13.72
CA ILE A 124 4.66 -68.36 12.61
C ILE A 124 3.54 -67.34 12.28
N SER A 125 2.26 -67.71 12.43
CA SER A 125 1.12 -66.82 12.14
C SER A 125 0.97 -65.67 13.16
N SER A 126 1.34 -65.91 14.41
CA SER A 126 1.32 -64.91 15.49
C SER A 126 2.37 -63.80 15.34
N GLN A 127 3.50 -64.11 14.70
CA GLN A 127 4.60 -63.15 14.55
C GLN A 127 4.33 -62.18 13.39
N ASN A 128 3.84 -62.69 12.26
CA ASN A 128 3.42 -61.87 11.12
C ASN A 128 2.24 -60.95 11.45
N ASN A 129 1.27 -61.41 12.24
CA ASN A 129 0.15 -60.57 12.69
C ASN A 129 0.59 -59.43 13.60
N ARG A 130 1.65 -59.64 14.41
CA ARG A 130 2.16 -58.61 15.32
C ARG A 130 2.96 -57.54 14.57
N GLU A 131 3.74 -57.95 13.57
CA GLU A 131 4.45 -57.02 12.67
C GLU A 131 3.48 -56.20 11.81
N LEU A 132 2.39 -56.81 11.34
CA LEU A 132 1.36 -56.11 10.56
C LEU A 132 0.64 -55.05 11.40
N ILE A 133 0.31 -55.36 12.67
CA ILE A 133 -0.28 -54.38 13.59
C ILE A 133 0.72 -53.25 13.91
N SER A 134 2.00 -53.57 14.13
CA SER A 134 3.04 -52.54 14.36
C SER A 134 3.16 -51.59 13.16
N ALA A 135 3.25 -52.14 11.95
CA ALA A 135 3.32 -51.37 10.71
C ALA A 135 2.06 -50.51 10.51
N GLN A 136 0.87 -51.04 10.84
CA GLN A 136 -0.39 -50.28 10.78
C GLN A 136 -0.36 -49.06 11.72
N THR A 137 0.14 -49.24 12.94
CA THR A 137 0.24 -48.14 13.91
C THR A 137 1.27 -47.09 13.49
N GLU A 138 2.39 -47.50 12.89
CA GLU A 138 3.39 -46.59 12.33
C GLU A 138 2.86 -45.82 11.11
N LEU A 139 2.00 -46.43 10.30
CA LEU A 139 1.34 -45.77 9.16
C LEU A 139 0.34 -44.71 9.64
N GLU A 140 -0.39 -44.98 10.72
CA GLU A 140 -1.31 -44.01 11.32
C GLU A 140 -0.58 -42.82 11.96
N THR A 141 0.55 -43.07 12.65
CA THR A 141 1.34 -41.99 13.25
C THR A 141 1.99 -41.10 12.20
N THR A 142 2.60 -41.70 11.16
CA THR A 142 3.21 -40.95 10.05
C THR A 142 2.19 -40.14 9.27
N LYS A 143 0.98 -40.67 9.07
CA LYS A 143 -0.14 -39.93 8.45
C LYS A 143 -0.58 -38.73 9.31
N ALA A 144 -0.65 -38.89 10.62
CA ALA A 144 -1.00 -37.80 11.53
C ALA A 144 0.09 -36.70 11.56
N GLU A 145 1.36 -37.07 11.48
CA GLU A 145 2.47 -36.13 11.39
C GLU A 145 2.48 -35.36 10.06
N LEU A 146 2.18 -36.04 8.96
CA LEU A 146 2.05 -35.42 7.63
C LEU A 146 0.93 -34.37 7.61
N GLU A 147 -0.23 -34.65 8.19
CA GLU A 147 -1.34 -33.69 8.26
C GLU A 147 -1.00 -32.47 9.14
N ARG A 148 -0.27 -32.67 10.24
CA ARG A 148 0.27 -31.54 11.03
C ARG A 148 1.29 -30.73 10.25
N ALA A 149 2.18 -31.38 9.49
CA ALA A 149 3.17 -30.71 8.66
C ALA A 149 2.52 -29.91 7.52
N LYS A 150 1.52 -30.48 6.83
CA LYS A 150 0.71 -29.79 5.82
C LYS A 150 0.02 -28.56 6.39
N SER A 151 -0.63 -28.70 7.55
CA SER A 151 -1.30 -27.58 8.23
C SER A 151 -0.31 -26.45 8.58
N LYS A 152 0.91 -26.80 9.01
CA LYS A 152 1.97 -25.83 9.33
C LYS A 152 2.51 -25.14 8.07
N ILE A 153 2.69 -25.88 6.98
CA ILE A 153 3.10 -25.32 5.69
C ILE A 153 2.02 -24.37 5.15
N GLU A 154 0.74 -24.73 5.24
CA GLU A 154 -0.36 -23.88 4.79
C GLU A 154 -0.43 -22.56 5.59
N ALA A 155 -0.24 -22.63 6.92
CA ALA A 155 -0.17 -21.43 7.77
C ALA A 155 1.04 -20.55 7.44
N LEU A 156 2.21 -21.15 7.19
CA LEU A 156 3.42 -20.44 6.77
C LEU A 156 3.23 -19.80 5.39
N THR A 157 2.65 -20.51 4.42
CA THR A 157 2.35 -19.99 3.08
C THR A 157 1.39 -18.81 3.16
N LYS A 158 0.31 -18.91 3.95
CA LYS A 158 -0.62 -17.78 4.19
C LYS A 158 0.11 -16.57 4.80
N SER A 159 1.03 -16.80 5.73
CA SER A 159 1.83 -15.71 6.34
C SER A 159 2.82 -15.08 5.36
N VAL A 160 3.44 -15.87 4.47
CA VAL A 160 4.37 -15.39 3.43
C VAL A 160 3.62 -14.63 2.35
N THR A 161 2.45 -15.10 1.91
CA THR A 161 1.60 -14.40 0.95
C THR A 161 1.09 -13.08 1.52
N TYR A 162 0.64 -13.05 2.78
CA TYR A 162 0.21 -11.82 3.45
C TYR A 162 1.35 -10.78 3.51
N ASN A 163 2.55 -11.21 3.93
CA ASN A 163 3.73 -10.34 3.99
C ASN A 163 4.22 -9.87 2.60
N SER A 164 4.17 -10.75 1.59
CA SER A 164 4.57 -10.41 0.22
C SER A 164 3.60 -9.44 -0.46
N THR A 165 2.32 -9.45 -0.08
CA THR A 165 1.31 -8.50 -0.57
C THR A 165 1.44 -7.15 0.15
N ALA A 166 1.69 -7.18 1.47
CA ALA A 166 1.96 -5.98 2.28
C ALA A 166 3.31 -5.30 1.94
N GLN A 167 4.30 -6.03 1.40
CA GLN A 167 5.55 -5.44 0.92
C GLN A 167 5.43 -4.77 -0.46
N LYS A 168 4.44 -5.14 -1.28
CA LYS A 168 4.17 -4.50 -2.58
C LYS A 168 3.30 -3.25 -2.46
N GLU A 169 2.47 -3.15 -1.43
CA GLU A 169 1.65 -1.97 -1.16
C GLU A 169 2.51 -0.92 -0.42
N LEU A 170 2.65 0.29 -0.99
CA LEU A 170 3.31 1.40 -0.31
C LEU A 170 2.53 1.73 0.97
N SER A 171 3.00 1.22 2.12
CA SER A 171 2.28 1.40 3.38
C SER A 171 2.15 2.89 3.73
N ALA A 172 1.03 3.27 4.33
CA ALA A 172 0.75 4.65 4.75
C ALA A 172 1.92 5.25 5.56
N GLN A 173 2.51 4.48 6.48
CA GLN A 173 3.67 4.91 7.27
C GLN A 173 4.91 5.20 6.40
N ARG A 174 5.14 4.42 5.35
CA ARG A 174 6.24 4.66 4.41
C ARG A 174 6.00 5.93 3.61
N LEU A 175 4.76 6.20 3.20
CA LEU A 175 4.39 7.43 2.50
C LEU A 175 4.55 8.68 3.38
N VAL A 176 4.17 8.61 4.65
CA VAL A 176 4.40 9.70 5.62
C VAL A 176 5.90 9.98 5.77
N ARG A 177 6.76 8.95 5.78
CA ARG A 177 8.22 9.14 5.77
C ARG A 177 8.71 9.75 4.45
N CYS A 178 8.18 9.32 3.31
CA CYS A 178 8.48 9.93 2.02
C CYS A 178 8.09 11.42 1.98
N TYR A 179 6.98 11.80 2.62
CA TYR A 179 6.57 13.20 2.78
C TYR A 179 7.55 14.00 3.63
N GLY A 180 7.99 13.45 4.77
CA GLY A 180 9.07 14.04 5.56
C GLY A 180 10.38 14.16 4.79
N ASN A 181 10.75 13.15 3.99
CA ASN A 181 11.95 13.16 3.16
C ASN A 181 11.86 14.19 2.01
N LEU A 182 10.66 14.39 1.44
CA LEU A 182 10.43 15.42 0.44
C LEU A 182 10.69 16.80 1.04
N TYR A 183 10.28 17.04 2.30
CA TYR A 183 10.66 18.25 3.03
C TYR A 183 12.18 18.29 3.31
N SER A 184 12.75 17.31 4.00
CA SER A 184 14.10 17.41 4.55
C SER A 184 15.21 17.33 3.48
N GLN A 185 14.98 16.62 2.38
CA GLN A 185 15.97 16.41 1.34
C GLN A 185 15.52 16.96 -0.01
N GLY A 186 14.32 16.58 -0.47
CA GLY A 186 13.83 16.97 -1.81
C GLY A 186 13.77 18.49 -1.97
N ARG A 187 13.23 19.18 -0.96
CA ARG A 187 13.13 20.64 -0.92
C ARG A 187 14.50 21.31 -0.90
N VAL A 188 15.46 20.76 -0.15
CA VAL A 188 16.82 21.30 -0.05
C VAL A 188 17.55 21.19 -1.38
N ASN A 189 17.48 20.03 -2.03
CA ASN A 189 18.04 19.83 -3.37
C ASN A 189 17.42 20.78 -4.41
N ALA A 190 16.10 20.98 -4.34
CA ALA A 190 15.40 21.91 -5.22
C ALA A 190 15.81 23.36 -4.94
N LEU A 191 15.99 23.73 -3.67
CA LEU A 191 16.44 25.05 -3.27
C LEU A 191 17.86 25.33 -3.78
N GLU A 192 18.79 24.37 -3.65
CA GLU A 192 20.14 24.46 -4.20
C GLU A 192 20.12 24.67 -5.73
N ALA A 193 19.25 23.95 -6.44
CA ALA A 193 19.07 24.13 -7.88
C ALA A 193 18.48 25.50 -8.25
N LEU A 194 17.61 26.08 -7.40
CA LEU A 194 17.08 27.42 -7.57
C LEU A 194 18.13 28.50 -7.22
N ASP A 195 19.01 28.25 -6.25
CA ASP A 195 20.10 29.14 -5.84
C ASP A 195 21.16 29.29 -6.93
N ALA A 196 21.36 28.24 -7.73
CA ALA A 196 22.24 28.26 -8.89
C ALA A 196 21.74 29.19 -10.03
N ILE A 197 20.48 29.65 -9.98
CA ILE A 197 19.88 30.53 -10.99
C ILE A 197 20.18 31.99 -10.64
N PRO A 198 20.94 32.73 -11.49
CA PRO A 198 21.32 34.11 -11.19
C PRO A 198 20.13 35.05 -10.97
N GLN A 199 19.03 34.87 -11.71
CA GLN A 199 17.85 35.73 -11.61
C GLN A 199 17.08 35.57 -10.28
N LEU A 200 17.38 34.53 -9.49
CA LEU A 200 16.73 34.25 -8.21
C LEU A 200 17.64 34.50 -7.01
N GLN A 201 18.86 35.02 -7.22
CA GLN A 201 19.77 35.31 -6.10
C GLN A 201 19.14 36.31 -5.13
N GLY A 202 19.25 36.01 -3.82
CA GLY A 202 18.64 36.80 -2.74
C GLY A 202 17.11 36.76 -2.67
N ALA A 203 16.42 36.02 -3.55
CA ALA A 203 14.96 35.90 -3.55
C ALA A 203 14.46 34.70 -2.72
N ASP A 204 14.96 34.54 -1.49
CA ASP A 204 14.76 33.32 -0.69
C ASP A 204 13.30 33.09 -0.28
N GLU A 205 12.55 34.17 -0.06
CA GLU A 205 11.12 34.11 0.19
C GLU A 205 10.34 33.61 -1.05
N LEU A 206 10.74 34.05 -2.25
CA LEU A 206 10.13 33.60 -3.50
C LEU A 206 10.42 32.12 -3.73
N LYS A 207 11.66 31.67 -3.55
CA LYS A 207 12.03 30.25 -3.67
C LYS A 207 11.24 29.37 -2.71
N SER A 208 11.11 29.80 -1.46
CA SER A 208 10.33 29.10 -0.45
C SER A 208 8.85 28.99 -0.85
N LYS A 209 8.26 30.07 -1.36
CA LYS A 209 6.89 30.08 -1.87
C LYS A 209 6.70 29.17 -3.09
N ILE A 210 7.66 29.16 -4.02
CA ILE A 210 7.64 28.24 -5.18
C ILE A 210 7.57 26.78 -4.72
N LEU A 211 8.47 26.38 -3.81
CA LEU A 211 8.54 24.99 -3.35
C LEU A 211 7.32 24.59 -2.52
N PHE A 212 6.76 25.51 -1.72
CA PHE A 212 5.50 25.29 -1.01
C PHE A 212 4.33 25.13 -1.99
N SER A 213 4.19 26.04 -2.96
CA SER A 213 3.11 26.02 -3.95
C SER A 213 3.13 24.74 -4.79
N ILE A 214 4.29 24.24 -5.19
CA ILE A 214 4.40 22.97 -5.95
C ILE A 214 3.75 21.81 -5.19
N VAL A 215 3.94 21.72 -3.88
CA VAL A 215 3.36 20.64 -3.06
C VAL A 215 1.84 20.79 -2.97
N VAL A 216 1.34 22.00 -2.75
CA VAL A 216 -0.10 22.27 -2.69
C VAL A 216 -0.77 21.98 -4.04
N LEU A 217 -0.19 22.47 -5.15
CA LEU A 217 -0.69 22.23 -6.50
C LEU A 217 -0.68 20.74 -6.87
N ALA A 218 0.36 20.00 -6.46
CA ALA A 218 0.43 18.56 -6.67
C ALA A 218 -0.72 17.80 -5.99
N PHE A 219 -1.05 18.13 -4.74
CA PHE A 219 -2.18 17.54 -4.04
C PHE A 219 -3.50 17.90 -4.72
N ARG A 220 -3.71 19.16 -5.07
CA ARG A 220 -4.92 19.60 -5.77
C ARG A 220 -5.14 18.88 -7.09
N SER A 221 -4.12 18.87 -7.96
CA SER A 221 -4.21 18.24 -9.28
C SER A 221 -4.46 16.73 -9.17
N THR A 222 -3.80 16.04 -8.22
CA THR A 222 -4.00 14.59 -8.02
C THR A 222 -5.34 14.24 -7.37
N GLN A 223 -5.85 15.07 -6.46
CA GLN A 223 -7.19 14.93 -5.89
C GLN A 223 -8.27 15.11 -6.96
N ALA A 224 -8.14 16.16 -7.78
CA ALA A 224 -9.06 16.40 -8.90
C ALA A 224 -9.03 15.23 -9.91
N LEU A 225 -7.84 14.73 -10.26
CA LEU A 225 -7.71 13.56 -11.13
C LEU A 225 -8.36 12.32 -10.52
N LEU A 226 -8.16 12.07 -9.23
CA LEU A 226 -8.75 10.93 -8.52
C LEU A 226 -10.29 11.01 -8.53
N GLN A 227 -10.84 12.17 -8.20
CA GLN A 227 -12.28 12.43 -8.23
C GLN A 227 -12.84 12.26 -9.65
N GLN A 228 -12.19 12.88 -10.64
CA GLN A 228 -12.58 12.77 -12.05
C GLN A 228 -12.60 11.31 -12.51
N LYS A 229 -11.59 10.50 -12.14
CA LYS A 229 -11.54 9.08 -12.53
C LYS A 229 -12.63 8.25 -11.88
N LYS A 230 -12.91 8.48 -10.59
CA LYS A 230 -14.02 7.81 -9.89
C LYS A 230 -15.36 8.17 -10.53
N GLU A 231 -15.58 9.46 -10.79
CA GLU A 231 -16.81 9.96 -11.39
C GLU A 231 -16.99 9.47 -12.84
N GLN A 232 -15.93 9.45 -13.66
CA GLN A 232 -15.98 8.90 -15.02
C GLN A 232 -16.41 7.42 -15.02
N VAL A 233 -15.87 6.60 -14.13
CA VAL A 233 -16.26 5.19 -14.04
C VAL A 233 -17.71 5.06 -13.56
N LYS A 234 -18.12 5.89 -12.59
CA LYS A 234 -19.50 5.92 -12.10
C LYS A 234 -20.48 6.30 -13.20
N GLN A 235 -20.21 7.36 -13.97
CA GLN A 235 -21.06 7.82 -15.08
C GLN A 235 -21.15 6.82 -16.23
N LEU A 236 -20.04 6.14 -16.55
CA LEU A 236 -20.03 5.11 -17.60
C LEU A 236 -20.89 3.89 -17.22
N LEU A 237 -20.97 3.56 -15.93
CA LEU A 237 -21.70 2.39 -15.44
C LEU A 237 -23.13 2.72 -14.98
N PHE A 238 -23.42 3.96 -14.60
CA PHE A 238 -24.73 4.40 -14.11
C PHE A 238 -25.22 5.66 -14.81
N ASN A 239 -26.40 5.58 -15.41
CA ASN A 239 -27.19 6.77 -15.75
C ASN A 239 -27.95 7.19 -14.49
N HIS A 240 -27.45 8.21 -13.77
CA HIS A 240 -28.11 8.97 -12.68
C HIS A 240 -29.16 8.21 -11.84
N THR A 241 -28.83 7.02 -11.35
CA THR A 241 -29.74 6.20 -10.53
C THR A 241 -29.40 6.36 -9.04
N PRO A 242 -30.42 6.32 -8.16
CA PRO A 242 -30.22 6.54 -6.72
C PRO A 242 -29.23 5.54 -6.12
N SER A 243 -28.56 5.98 -5.05
CA SER A 243 -27.49 5.24 -4.40
C SER A 243 -27.96 3.85 -3.95
N ASN A 244 -27.31 2.80 -4.47
CA ASN A 244 -27.57 1.40 -4.16
C ASN A 244 -26.30 0.77 -3.55
N PRO A 245 -26.40 -0.29 -2.72
CA PRO A 245 -25.23 -0.92 -2.08
C PRO A 245 -24.16 -1.39 -3.09
N SER A 246 -24.57 -1.80 -4.29
CA SER A 246 -23.67 -2.17 -5.39
C SER A 246 -22.81 -1.00 -5.89
N GLN A 247 -23.26 0.26 -5.74
CA GLN A 247 -22.45 1.44 -6.06
C GLN A 247 -21.30 1.60 -5.06
N THR A 248 -21.54 1.37 -3.78
CA THR A 248 -20.50 1.43 -2.73
C THR A 248 -19.44 0.33 -2.92
N GLU A 249 -19.85 -0.88 -3.31
CA GLU A 249 -18.92 -1.96 -3.66
C GLU A 249 -18.04 -1.60 -4.86
N LEU A 250 -18.64 -1.01 -5.90
CA LEU A 250 -17.90 -0.52 -7.06
C LEU A 250 -16.91 0.59 -6.67
N GLU A 251 -17.33 1.59 -5.90
CA GLU A 251 -16.46 2.68 -5.45
C GLU A 251 -15.28 2.15 -4.62
N THR A 252 -15.52 1.13 -3.80
CA THR A 252 -14.48 0.42 -3.04
C THR A 252 -13.51 -0.32 -3.97
N ALA A 253 -14.03 -1.00 -5.00
CA ALA A 253 -13.22 -1.71 -6.00
C ALA A 253 -12.36 -0.74 -6.82
N ILE A 254 -12.92 0.39 -7.27
CA ILE A 254 -12.19 1.44 -7.99
C ILE A 254 -11.08 2.00 -7.10
N THR A 255 -11.40 2.35 -5.86
CA THR A 255 -10.39 2.89 -4.91
C THR A 255 -9.28 1.87 -4.68
N THR A 256 -9.61 0.59 -4.53
CA THR A 256 -8.61 -0.49 -4.39
C THR A 256 -7.74 -0.64 -5.63
N TYR A 257 -8.33 -0.56 -6.82
CA TYR A 257 -7.60 -0.63 -8.09
C TYR A 257 -6.61 0.53 -8.23
N LEU A 258 -7.06 1.77 -8.01
CA LEU A 258 -6.20 2.96 -8.12
C LEU A 258 -5.07 2.93 -7.09
N ARG A 259 -5.35 2.50 -5.85
CA ARG A 259 -4.32 2.32 -4.81
C ARG A 259 -3.27 1.26 -5.18
N ARG A 260 -3.69 0.14 -5.79
CA ARG A 260 -2.77 -0.92 -6.24
C ARG A 260 -1.93 -0.53 -7.46
N THR A 261 -2.37 0.46 -8.21
CA THR A 261 -1.73 0.90 -9.45
C THR A 261 -0.97 2.22 -9.30
N VAL A 262 -0.78 2.73 -8.07
CA VAL A 262 -0.08 3.99 -7.79
C VAL A 262 1.28 4.11 -8.51
N ASP A 263 2.05 3.02 -8.59
CA ASP A 263 3.40 3.03 -9.19
C ASP A 263 3.39 2.97 -10.73
N SER A 264 2.29 2.53 -11.34
CA SER A 264 2.16 2.34 -12.79
C SER A 264 1.15 3.28 -13.45
N PHE A 265 0.34 3.99 -12.66
CA PHE A 265 -0.68 4.91 -13.17
C PHE A 265 -0.01 6.13 -13.82
N ASP A 266 -0.48 6.51 -14.99
CA ASP A 266 0.04 7.69 -15.69
C ASP A 266 -0.48 8.98 -15.05
N ILE A 267 0.45 9.74 -14.48
CA ILE A 267 0.21 11.04 -13.84
C ILE A 267 0.86 12.19 -14.61
N SER A 268 1.24 11.97 -15.87
CA SER A 268 1.90 12.98 -16.72
C SER A 268 1.05 14.23 -16.94
N SER A 269 -0.28 14.07 -16.97
CA SER A 269 -1.23 15.19 -17.02
C SER A 269 -1.09 16.10 -15.80
N CYS A 270 -1.05 15.54 -14.58
CA CYS A 270 -0.87 16.30 -13.34
C CYS A 270 0.49 17.03 -13.30
N ILE A 271 1.55 16.37 -13.75
CA ILE A 271 2.89 17.00 -13.82
C ILE A 271 2.85 18.21 -14.76
N THR A 272 2.19 18.06 -15.92
CA THR A 272 2.04 19.13 -16.92
C THR A 272 1.19 20.27 -16.38
N GLU A 273 0.09 19.97 -15.70
CA GLU A 273 -0.81 20.94 -15.09
C GLU A 273 -0.11 21.77 -14.02
N VAL A 274 0.54 21.14 -13.04
CA VAL A 274 1.29 21.82 -11.97
C VAL A 274 2.38 22.72 -12.56
N SER A 275 3.09 22.22 -13.58
CA SER A 275 4.11 23.00 -14.28
C SER A 275 3.49 24.20 -14.99
N ALA A 276 2.40 24.01 -15.74
CA ALA A 276 1.73 25.08 -16.47
C ALA A 276 1.21 26.20 -15.55
N GLN A 277 0.59 25.84 -14.43
CA GLN A 277 0.14 26.82 -13.43
C GLN A 277 1.31 27.60 -12.83
N LEU A 278 2.43 26.93 -12.54
CA LEU A 278 3.64 27.58 -12.05
C LEU A 278 4.19 28.58 -13.08
N TRP A 279 4.27 28.19 -14.36
CA TRP A 279 4.78 29.05 -15.44
C TRP A 279 3.87 30.23 -15.75
N ALA A 280 2.54 30.02 -15.69
CA ALA A 280 1.57 31.10 -15.87
C ALA A 280 1.73 32.17 -14.78
N THR A 281 1.96 31.74 -13.54
CA THR A 281 2.06 32.67 -12.42
C THR A 281 3.44 33.33 -12.33
N LEU A 282 4.50 32.62 -12.72
CA LEU A 282 5.89 33.10 -12.72
C LEU A 282 6.38 33.41 -14.13
N TYR A 283 5.55 34.06 -14.94
CA TYR A 283 5.84 34.34 -16.35
C TYR A 283 7.13 35.15 -16.55
N ASP A 284 7.52 35.97 -15.57
CA ASP A 284 8.77 36.75 -15.55
C ASP A 284 10.04 35.89 -15.37
N TYR A 285 9.91 34.59 -15.03
CA TYR A 285 11.03 33.68 -14.75
C TYR A 285 11.03 32.45 -15.68
N PRO A 286 11.24 32.63 -17.00
CA PRO A 286 11.27 31.51 -17.94
C PRO A 286 12.40 30.50 -17.66
N CYS A 287 13.46 30.92 -16.97
CA CYS A 287 14.56 30.05 -16.55
C CYS A 287 14.13 28.90 -15.61
N LEU A 288 12.98 29.02 -14.94
CA LEU A 288 12.47 27.93 -14.10
C LEU A 288 12.11 26.70 -14.93
N LYS A 289 11.72 26.87 -16.21
CA LYS A 289 11.36 25.77 -17.12
C LYS A 289 12.53 24.86 -17.45
N THR A 290 13.77 25.36 -17.33
CA THR A 290 14.99 24.61 -17.62
C THR A 290 15.72 24.14 -16.35
N CYS A 291 15.22 24.50 -15.17
CA CYS A 291 15.78 24.07 -13.90
C CYS A 291 15.46 22.59 -13.63
N THR A 292 16.41 21.70 -13.87
CA THR A 292 16.22 20.24 -13.72
C THR A 292 15.87 19.83 -12.29
N GLY A 293 16.47 20.47 -11.28
CA GLY A 293 16.16 20.22 -9.87
C GLY A 293 14.73 20.58 -9.51
N LEU A 294 14.20 21.70 -10.03
CA LEU A 294 12.81 22.09 -9.85
C LEU A 294 11.86 21.15 -10.57
N LEU A 295 12.15 20.78 -11.82
CA LEU A 295 11.35 19.82 -12.59
C LEU A 295 11.28 18.46 -11.89
N GLN A 296 12.39 18.01 -11.31
CA GLN A 296 12.42 16.77 -10.53
C GLN A 296 11.57 16.88 -9.27
N TYR A 297 11.66 18.01 -8.56
CA TYR A 297 10.84 18.26 -7.38
C TYR A 297 9.34 18.29 -7.68
N ILE A 298 8.92 18.84 -8.83
CA ILE A 298 7.52 18.77 -9.31
C ILE A 298 7.10 17.31 -9.50
N LYS A 299 7.90 16.51 -10.21
CA LYS A 299 7.61 15.09 -10.46
C LYS A 299 7.46 14.30 -9.16
N ASP A 300 8.39 14.50 -8.23
CA ASP A 300 8.39 13.78 -6.94
C ASP A 300 7.23 14.21 -6.05
N SER A 301 6.87 15.49 -6.07
CA SER A 301 5.68 16.02 -5.37
C SER A 301 4.39 15.43 -5.91
N VAL A 302 4.23 15.38 -7.24
CA VAL A 302 3.03 14.82 -7.89
C VAL A 302 2.90 13.31 -7.67
N ARG A 303 3.99 12.55 -7.80
CA ARG A 303 4.01 11.12 -7.51
C ARG A 303 3.61 10.82 -6.07
N LEU A 304 4.20 11.55 -5.12
CA LEU A 304 3.92 11.36 -3.71
C LEU A 304 2.48 11.76 -3.37
N ALA A 305 1.99 12.88 -3.91
CA ALA A 305 0.62 13.32 -3.74
C ALA A 305 -0.39 12.29 -4.28
N TRP A 306 -0.14 11.71 -5.45
CA TRP A 306 -0.96 10.63 -6.01
C TRP A 306 -1.00 9.41 -5.08
N ALA A 307 0.16 9.00 -4.55
CA ALA A 307 0.24 7.87 -3.64
C ALA A 307 -0.51 8.10 -2.31
N LEU A 308 -0.42 9.32 -1.77
CA LEU A 308 -1.04 9.74 -0.50
C LEU A 308 -2.56 9.92 -0.63
N THR A 309 -3.03 10.50 -1.73
CA THR A 309 -4.47 10.74 -1.97
C THR A 309 -5.24 9.46 -2.27
N ASN A 310 -4.57 8.41 -2.76
CA ASN A 310 -5.16 7.09 -2.99
C ASN A 310 -5.23 6.19 -1.74
N GLN A 311 -4.77 6.66 -0.58
CA GLN A 311 -4.89 5.91 0.68
C GLN A 311 -6.34 5.90 1.20
N ILE A 312 -6.61 4.98 2.13
CA ILE A 312 -7.90 4.90 2.83
C ILE A 312 -7.59 4.88 4.34
N PRO A 313 -7.88 5.96 5.08
CA PRO A 313 -8.39 7.25 4.60
C PRO A 313 -7.36 8.02 3.75
N ALA A 314 -7.84 8.92 2.89
CA ALA A 314 -6.98 9.73 2.02
C ALA A 314 -6.21 10.78 2.84
N PHE A 315 -4.94 11.02 2.51
CA PHE A 315 -4.17 12.07 3.17
C PHE A 315 -4.48 13.44 2.57
N ILE A 316 -4.62 14.45 3.44
CA ILE A 316 -5.01 15.81 3.09
C ILE A 316 -3.99 16.80 3.66
N LEU A 317 -3.76 17.91 2.94
CA LEU A 317 -2.91 18.99 3.42
C LEU A 317 -3.72 19.98 4.27
N GLU A 318 -3.13 20.45 5.36
CA GLU A 318 -3.62 21.56 6.17
C GLU A 318 -2.59 22.70 6.14
N TYR A 319 -3.02 23.90 5.75
CA TYR A 319 -2.17 25.08 5.59
C TYR A 319 -2.94 26.41 5.68
N GLU A 320 -4.16 26.40 6.19
CA GLU A 320 -5.04 27.58 6.23
C GLU A 320 -5.02 28.29 7.58
N GLN A 321 -4.72 27.54 8.65
CA GLN A 321 -4.69 28.07 10.01
C GLN A 321 -3.77 29.31 10.13
N ARG A 322 -4.31 30.38 10.73
CA ARG A 322 -3.55 31.63 10.94
C ARG A 322 -2.95 31.75 12.34
N THR A 323 -3.33 30.84 13.25
CA THR A 323 -2.83 30.83 14.63
C THR A 323 -2.01 29.56 14.88
N PHE A 324 -0.87 29.72 15.55
CA PHE A 324 0.03 28.64 15.88
C PHE A 324 -0.63 27.62 16.81
N ARG A 325 -0.46 26.34 16.47
CA ARG A 325 -1.05 25.20 17.16
C ARG A 325 0.02 24.12 17.30
N ARG A 326 0.37 23.76 18.53
CA ARG A 326 1.50 22.83 18.79
C ARG A 326 1.26 21.42 18.26
N ASP A 327 0.01 21.03 18.14
CA ASP A 327 -0.44 19.76 17.57
C ASP A 327 -0.25 19.72 16.04
N LEU A 328 -0.44 20.85 15.35
CA LEU A 328 -0.37 20.93 13.88
C LEU A 328 0.95 21.50 13.35
N HIS A 329 1.65 22.34 14.13
CA HIS A 329 2.71 23.19 13.63
C HIS A 329 4.02 23.04 14.41
N VAL A 330 5.12 23.22 13.71
CA VAL A 330 6.47 23.42 14.25
C VAL A 330 6.97 24.77 13.75
N ARG A 331 7.57 25.54 14.67
CA ARG A 331 8.16 26.84 14.30
C ARG A 331 9.48 26.63 13.60
N PHE A 332 9.68 27.38 12.53
CA PHE A 332 10.99 27.47 11.91
C PHE A 332 11.96 28.21 12.84
N HIS A 333 13.26 27.87 12.80
CA HIS A 333 14.24 28.34 13.79
C HIS A 333 14.46 29.86 13.83
N THR A 334 14.06 30.61 12.79
CA THR A 334 14.10 32.08 12.77
C THR A 334 12.82 32.76 13.26
N SER A 335 11.80 31.98 13.67
CA SER A 335 10.52 32.53 14.13
C SER A 335 10.63 33.09 15.55
N LYS A 336 9.89 34.17 15.84
CA LYS A 336 9.83 34.69 17.21
C LYS A 336 8.85 33.86 18.03
N SER A 337 9.20 33.50 19.27
CA SER A 337 8.37 32.63 20.11
C SER A 337 7.26 33.36 20.87
N ASP A 338 7.21 34.69 20.77
CA ASP A 338 6.30 35.58 21.50
C ASP A 338 4.97 35.83 20.75
N ASN A 339 4.93 35.54 19.45
CA ASN A 339 3.78 35.76 18.59
C ASN A 339 3.22 34.44 18.06
N ASP A 340 1.92 34.20 18.23
CA ASP A 340 1.25 33.00 17.70
C ASP A 340 0.67 33.20 16.29
N GLN A 341 0.74 34.40 15.72
CA GLN A 341 0.24 34.65 14.37
C GLN A 341 1.16 34.06 13.31
N ILE A 342 0.63 33.19 12.45
CA ILE A 342 1.36 32.57 11.35
C ILE A 342 1.43 33.55 10.18
N ARG A 343 2.66 33.96 9.86
CA ARG A 343 2.95 34.85 8.72
C ARG A 343 3.06 34.08 7.42
N THR A 344 3.70 32.92 7.45
CA THR A 344 4.00 32.15 6.24
C THR A 344 4.18 30.68 6.56
N TYR A 345 3.63 29.82 5.69
CA TYR A 345 3.91 28.39 5.68
C TYR A 345 5.12 28.10 4.81
N LEU A 346 6.06 27.33 5.36
CA LEU A 346 7.19 26.76 4.61
C LEU A 346 6.90 25.32 4.18
N TRP A 347 6.02 24.64 4.90
CA TRP A 347 5.58 23.28 4.62
C TRP A 347 4.18 23.03 5.16
N PRO A 348 3.28 22.39 4.41
CA PRO A 348 1.95 22.08 4.91
C PRO A 348 1.97 20.97 5.98
N ALA A 349 0.94 20.93 6.82
CA ALA A 349 0.68 19.76 7.66
C ALA A 349 0.05 18.66 6.80
N LEU A 350 0.30 17.40 7.15
CA LEU A 350 -0.33 16.23 6.56
C LEU A 350 -1.27 15.61 7.59
N LEU A 351 -2.54 15.46 7.21
CA LEU A 351 -3.60 14.83 7.99
C LEU A 351 -4.01 13.50 7.37
N GLU A 352 -4.34 12.52 8.20
CA GLU A 352 -4.91 11.24 7.77
C GLU A 352 -6.45 11.32 7.73
N GLY A 353 -7.01 11.70 6.57
CA GLY A 353 -8.44 11.97 6.41
C GLY A 353 -8.85 13.42 6.73
N ALA A 354 -10.07 13.78 6.33
CA ALA A 354 -10.65 15.10 6.63
C ALA A 354 -10.89 15.25 8.13
N GLY A 355 -10.24 16.23 8.76
CA GLY A 355 -10.29 16.41 10.22
C GLY A 355 -9.60 15.29 11.02
N GLY A 356 -8.84 14.42 10.37
CA GLY A 356 -8.12 13.33 11.01
C GLY A 356 -6.86 13.76 11.76
N PRO A 357 -6.13 12.81 12.36
CA PRO A 357 -4.92 13.12 13.12
C PRO A 357 -3.82 13.70 12.22
N CYS A 358 -3.07 14.65 12.77
CA CYS A 358 -1.87 15.17 12.12
C CYS A 358 -0.74 14.15 12.21
N VAL A 359 -0.35 13.62 11.05
CA VAL A 359 0.73 12.63 10.92
C VAL A 359 2.07 13.28 10.58
N HIS A 360 2.05 14.50 10.06
CA HIS A 360 3.25 15.31 9.84
C HIS A 360 2.92 16.79 10.05
N LYS A 361 3.63 17.46 10.97
CA LYS A 361 3.36 18.86 11.30
C LYS A 361 3.78 19.80 10.18
N ALA A 362 3.06 20.90 10.03
CA ALA A 362 3.45 22.02 9.19
C ALA A 362 4.69 22.71 9.75
N VAL A 363 5.44 23.38 8.89
CA VAL A 363 6.55 24.25 9.30
C VAL A 363 6.17 25.69 8.99
N VAL A 364 6.16 26.54 10.01
CA VAL A 364 5.62 27.90 9.92
C VAL A 364 6.59 28.96 10.46
N LEU A 365 6.46 30.17 9.91
CA LEU A 365 7.06 31.40 10.42
C LEU A 365 5.99 32.20 11.16
N THR A 366 6.29 32.61 12.39
CA THR A 366 5.40 33.39 13.28
C THR A 366 5.98 34.74 13.67
#